data_AF-A0A1B3NCY2-F1
#
_entry.id   AF-A0A1B3NCY2-F1
#
_cell.length_a   1.000
_cell.length_b   1.000
_cell.length_c   1.000
_cell.angle_alpha   90.00
_cell.angle_beta   90.00
_cell.angle_gamma   90.00
#
_symmetry.space_group_name_H-M   'P 1'
#
loop_
_entity.id
_entity.type
_entity.pdbx_description
1 polymer ?
#
loop_
_entity_poly.entity_id
_entity_poly.type
_entity_poly.pdbx_seq_one_letter_code
_entity_poly.pdbx_strand_id
1 'polypeptide(L)'
;MLDASKLTPGVIDGAARHAFSYGACGGLAIALHDALGWPLVAITDAHNVMDGRAGGGSAMHWGVQRPDGKFIDIDGAHDVNDLVERFHGEADDDEAAWGISTRADAVEWYVEAQGEPIPLSLAATFVDAVVALASEPAAPSP
;
A
#
# COMPACT_ATOMS: atom_id res chain seq x y z
N MET A 1 6.67 8.06 -15.90
CA MET A 1 7.38 6.79 -15.67
C MET A 1 8.09 6.93 -14.34
N LEU A 2 7.83 6.03 -13.39
CA LEU A 2 8.52 6.01 -12.09
C LEU A 2 10.02 5.81 -12.34
N ASP A 3 10.84 6.54 -11.59
CA ASP A 3 12.29 6.54 -11.76
C ASP A 3 12.95 6.23 -10.41
N ALA A 4 13.36 4.96 -10.24
CA ALA A 4 14.00 4.48 -9.02
C ALA A 4 15.28 5.26 -8.66
N SER A 5 15.96 5.88 -9.63
CA SER A 5 17.18 6.65 -9.37
C SER A 5 16.94 7.95 -8.59
N LYS A 6 15.68 8.39 -8.50
CA LYS A 6 15.27 9.57 -7.73
C LYS A 6 14.94 9.25 -6.27
N LEU A 7 14.91 7.98 -5.90
CA LEU A 7 14.61 7.57 -4.54
C LEU A 7 15.89 7.51 -3.70
N THR A 8 15.83 8.09 -2.51
CA THR A 8 16.87 7.90 -1.49
C THR A 8 16.47 6.72 -0.60
N PRO A 9 17.27 5.63 -0.53
CA PRO A 9 16.96 4.47 0.28
C PRO A 9 16.58 4.83 1.73
N GLY A 10 15.42 4.37 2.18
CA GLY A 10 14.93 4.57 3.54
C GLY A 10 14.51 5.98 3.95
N VAL A 11 14.47 6.94 3.01
CA VAL A 11 14.09 8.33 3.31
C VAL A 11 12.71 8.65 2.73
N ILE A 12 11.72 8.88 3.59
CA ILE A 12 10.36 9.26 3.17
C ILE A 12 10.33 10.76 2.83
N ASP A 13 10.76 11.10 1.62
CA ASP A 13 10.65 12.44 1.04
C ASP A 13 9.50 12.53 0.00
N GLY A 14 9.40 13.67 -0.70
CA GLY A 14 8.38 13.86 -1.73
C GLY A 14 8.48 12.90 -2.91
N ALA A 15 9.68 12.43 -3.26
CA ALA A 15 9.87 11.47 -4.34
C ALA A 15 9.39 10.08 -3.92
N ALA A 16 9.71 9.66 -2.69
CA ALA A 16 9.22 8.42 -2.11
C ALA A 16 7.69 8.41 -2.02
N ARG A 17 7.08 9.46 -1.46
CA ARG A 17 5.61 9.58 -1.35
C ARG A 17 4.94 9.51 -2.72
N HIS A 18 5.45 10.25 -3.71
CA HIS A 18 4.92 10.21 -5.06
C HIS A 18 5.04 8.81 -5.68
N ALA A 19 6.20 8.17 -5.55
CA ALA A 19 6.40 6.85 -6.14
C ALA A 19 5.48 5.78 -5.54
N PHE A 20 5.39 5.73 -4.21
CA PHE A 20 4.61 4.71 -3.52
C PHE A 20 3.11 5.02 -3.48
N SER A 21 2.67 6.26 -3.71
CA SER A 21 1.24 6.58 -3.85
C SER A 21 0.70 6.33 -5.27
N TYR A 22 1.56 6.40 -6.29
CA TYR A 22 1.13 6.39 -7.70
C TYR A 22 1.78 5.26 -8.53
N GLY A 23 1.86 4.07 -7.96
CA GLY A 23 2.19 2.85 -8.71
C GLY A 23 3.21 1.91 -8.06
N ALA A 24 3.92 2.33 -7.02
CA ALA A 24 4.82 1.44 -6.27
C ALA A 24 4.26 0.90 -4.95
N CYS A 25 3.00 1.21 -4.61
CA CYS A 25 2.35 0.79 -3.35
C CYS A 25 2.45 -0.72 -3.13
N GLY A 26 2.20 -1.53 -4.16
CA GLY A 26 2.30 -2.99 -4.09
C GLY A 26 3.69 -3.47 -3.66
N GLY A 27 4.75 -2.86 -4.19
CA GLY A 27 6.12 -3.21 -3.81
C GLY A 27 6.44 -2.90 -2.34
N LEU A 28 5.98 -1.75 -1.83
CA LEU A 28 6.14 -1.38 -0.42
C LEU A 28 5.31 -2.28 0.50
N ALA A 29 4.06 -2.59 0.12
CA ALA A 29 3.19 -3.47 0.86
C ALA A 29 3.79 -4.88 0.99
N ILE A 30 4.33 -5.43 -0.10
CA ILE A 30 5.06 -6.71 -0.08
C ILE A 30 6.25 -6.64 0.88
N ALA A 31 7.04 -5.56 0.82
CA ALA A 31 8.20 -5.41 1.69
C ALA A 31 7.81 -5.34 3.19
N LEU A 32 6.76 -4.60 3.53
CA LEU A 32 6.22 -4.53 4.89
C LEU A 32 5.70 -5.90 5.35
N HIS A 33 4.96 -6.60 4.49
CA HIS A 33 4.46 -7.95 4.75
C HIS A 33 5.60 -8.93 5.02
N ASP A 34 6.62 -8.96 4.16
CA ASP A 34 7.76 -9.87 4.27
C ASP A 34 8.59 -9.60 5.54
N ALA A 35 8.72 -8.33 5.94
CA ALA A 35 9.50 -7.94 7.11
C ALA A 35 8.77 -8.18 8.44
N LEU A 36 7.45 -7.97 8.47
CA LEU A 36 6.67 -7.88 9.72
C LEU A 36 5.66 -9.02 9.90
N GLY A 37 5.36 -9.78 8.84
CA GLY A 37 4.32 -10.80 8.82
C GLY A 37 2.89 -10.25 8.88
N TRP A 38 2.71 -8.94 8.70
CA TRP A 38 1.40 -8.29 8.76
C TRP A 38 0.57 -8.60 7.52
N PRO A 39 -0.76 -8.86 7.64
CA PRO A 39 -1.60 -9.18 6.49
C PRO A 39 -1.56 -8.10 5.40
N LEU A 40 -1.50 -8.52 4.14
CA LEU A 40 -1.65 -7.61 2.99
C LEU A 40 -3.12 -7.21 2.85
N VAL A 41 -3.33 -5.93 2.54
CA VAL A 41 -4.65 -5.35 2.28
C VAL A 41 -4.60 -4.65 0.93
N ALA A 42 -5.61 -4.91 0.11
CA ALA A 42 -5.84 -4.19 -1.13
C ALA A 42 -7.12 -3.35 -1.00
N ILE A 43 -7.08 -2.14 -1.54
CA ILE A 43 -8.26 -1.31 -1.82
C ILE A 43 -8.57 -1.45 -3.31
N THR A 44 -9.81 -1.77 -3.64
CA THR A 44 -10.30 -2.07 -4.98
C THR A 44 -11.78 -1.71 -5.08
N ASP A 45 -12.39 -1.83 -6.26
CA ASP A 45 -13.83 -1.70 -6.41
C ASP A 45 -14.57 -2.71 -5.51
N ALA A 46 -15.70 -2.29 -4.94
CA ALA A 46 -16.44 -3.08 -3.96
C ALA A 46 -16.89 -4.44 -4.52
N HIS A 47 -17.25 -4.49 -5.80
CA HIS A 47 -17.65 -5.73 -6.48
C HIS A 47 -16.49 -6.74 -6.65
N ASN A 48 -15.24 -6.31 -6.46
CA ASN A 48 -14.06 -7.19 -6.48
C ASN A 48 -13.72 -7.78 -5.09
N VAL A 49 -14.45 -7.37 -4.04
CA VAL A 49 -14.29 -7.90 -2.69
C VAL A 49 -15.35 -8.97 -2.41
N MET A 50 -14.89 -10.19 -2.14
CA MET A 50 -15.76 -11.33 -1.81
C MET A 50 -15.34 -11.93 -0.48
N ASP A 51 -16.28 -12.08 0.46
CA ASP A 51 -16.03 -12.60 1.81
C ASP A 51 -14.85 -11.92 2.54
N GLY A 52 -14.71 -10.61 2.35
CA GLY A 52 -13.64 -9.80 2.96
C GLY A 52 -12.25 -10.00 2.34
N ARG A 53 -12.18 -10.59 1.15
CA ARG A 53 -10.93 -10.83 0.40
C ARG A 53 -10.94 -10.07 -0.91
N ALA A 54 -9.77 -9.57 -1.29
CA ALA A 54 -9.52 -8.91 -2.57
C ALA A 54 -8.45 -9.68 -3.36
N GLY A 55 -8.71 -9.91 -4.64
CA GLY A 55 -7.75 -10.50 -5.57
C GLY A 55 -6.71 -9.48 -6.06
N GLY A 56 -5.65 -9.96 -6.71
CA GLY A 56 -4.55 -9.09 -7.15
C GLY A 56 -4.88 -8.14 -8.30
N GLY A 57 -5.72 -8.55 -9.25
CA GLY A 57 -5.80 -7.93 -10.58
C GLY A 57 -6.40 -6.51 -10.68
N SER A 58 -7.04 -5.99 -9.64
CA SER A 58 -7.81 -4.73 -9.70
C SER A 58 -7.57 -3.80 -8.51
N ALA A 59 -6.48 -3.99 -7.78
CA ALA A 59 -6.17 -3.12 -6.65
C ALA A 59 -5.79 -1.70 -7.12
N MET A 60 -6.46 -0.70 -6.56
CA MET A 60 -6.10 0.72 -6.68
C MET A 60 -4.96 1.07 -5.72
N HIS A 61 -4.96 0.48 -4.53
CA HIS A 61 -3.93 0.71 -3.52
C HIS A 61 -3.61 -0.54 -2.71
N TRP A 62 -2.37 -0.63 -2.23
CA TRP A 62 -1.87 -1.72 -1.41
C TRP A 62 -1.21 -1.20 -0.14
N GLY A 63 -1.41 -1.94 0.93
CA GLY A 63 -0.72 -1.74 2.21
C GLY A 63 -0.77 -2.99 3.05
N VAL A 64 -0.49 -2.84 4.34
CA VAL A 64 -0.61 -3.94 5.32
C VAL A 64 -1.47 -3.54 6.50
N GLN A 65 -2.10 -4.52 7.14
CA GLN A 65 -2.84 -4.32 8.38
C GLN A 65 -1.95 -4.61 9.59
N ARG A 66 -1.69 -3.60 10.41
CA ARG A 66 -1.01 -3.74 11.69
C ARG A 66 -1.93 -4.47 12.70
N PRO A 67 -1.40 -5.16 13.74
CA PRO A 67 -2.22 -5.91 14.71
C PRO A 67 -3.28 -5.11 15.47
N ASP A 68 -3.16 -3.78 15.53
CA ASP A 68 -4.18 -2.89 16.11
C ASP A 68 -5.29 -2.50 15.13
N GLY A 69 -5.29 -3.09 13.93
CA GLY A 69 -6.29 -2.91 12.88
C GLY A 69 -6.01 -1.75 11.93
N LYS A 70 -4.94 -0.96 12.15
CA LYS A 70 -4.61 0.17 11.29
C LYS A 70 -3.98 -0.28 9.96
N PHE A 71 -4.38 0.38 8.88
CA PHE A 71 -3.80 0.20 7.56
C PHE A 71 -2.51 1.03 7.44
N ILE A 72 -1.43 0.42 6.94
CA ILE A 72 -0.12 1.06 6.84
C ILE A 72 0.31 1.14 5.37
N ASP A 73 0.70 2.34 4.93
CA ASP A 73 1.36 2.61 3.66
C ASP A 73 2.50 3.65 3.82
N ILE A 74 2.92 4.29 2.73
CA ILE A 74 4.02 5.28 2.72
C ILE A 74 3.74 6.52 3.59
N ASP A 75 2.46 6.85 3.81
CA ASP A 75 2.06 8.02 4.58
C ASP A 75 1.87 7.73 6.08
N GLY A 76 1.97 6.45 6.48
CA GLY A 76 1.95 6.02 7.87
C GLY A 76 0.71 5.19 8.18
N ALA A 77 0.13 5.40 9.37
CA ALA A 77 -1.02 4.65 9.85
C ALA A 77 -2.35 5.36 9.55
N HIS A 78 -3.30 4.61 9.00
CA HIS A 78 -4.62 5.09 8.60
C HIS A 78 -5.74 4.24 9.21
N ASP A 79 -6.89 4.86 9.41
CA ASP A 79 -8.13 4.09 9.43
C ASP A 79 -8.45 3.62 8.01
N VAL A 80 -8.73 2.34 7.85
CA VAL A 80 -8.94 1.76 6.51
C VAL A 80 -10.24 2.27 5.89
N ASN A 81 -11.26 2.59 6.70
CA ASN A 81 -12.53 3.09 6.18
C ASN A 81 -12.38 4.54 5.70
N ASP A 82 -11.69 5.39 6.47
CA ASP A 82 -11.36 6.76 6.04
C ASP A 82 -10.53 6.77 4.75
N LEU A 83 -9.70 5.75 4.54
CA LEU A 83 -8.90 5.61 3.33
C LEU A 83 -9.76 5.17 2.15
N VAL A 84 -10.61 4.15 2.33
CA VAL A 84 -11.58 3.68 1.32
C VAL A 84 -12.49 4.81 0.86
N GLU A 85 -12.93 5.67 1.80
CA GLU A 85 -13.77 6.82 1.46
C GLU A 85 -13.11 7.75 0.42
N ARG A 86 -11.78 7.88 0.46
CA ARG A 86 -11.02 8.70 -0.51
C ARG A 86 -10.92 8.05 -1.88
N PHE A 87 -10.97 6.72 -1.94
CA PHE A 87 -10.90 5.95 -3.19
C PHE A 87 -12.24 5.75 -3.87
N HIS A 88 -13.37 6.14 -3.25
CA HIS A 88 -14.69 6.05 -3.91
C HIS A 88 -14.67 6.67 -5.30
N GLY A 89 -14.20 7.91 -5.46
CA GLY A 89 -14.18 8.56 -6.78
C GLY A 89 -13.13 8.03 -7.77
N GLU A 90 -12.31 7.07 -7.36
CA GLU A 90 -11.36 6.36 -8.23
C GLU A 90 -11.88 4.98 -8.66
N ALA A 91 -12.90 4.46 -7.99
CA ALA A 91 -13.58 3.22 -8.33
C ALA A 91 -14.49 3.39 -9.55
N ASP A 92 -14.65 2.33 -10.34
CA ASP A 92 -15.43 2.33 -11.58
C ASP A 92 -16.94 2.61 -11.36
N ASP A 93 -17.45 2.24 -10.18
CA ASP A 93 -18.85 2.40 -9.76
C ASP A 93 -19.04 3.39 -8.61
N ASP A 94 -18.03 4.24 -8.35
CA ASP A 94 -17.93 5.14 -7.19
C ASP A 94 -17.95 4.39 -5.83
N GLU A 95 -17.78 3.06 -5.81
CA GLU A 95 -17.83 2.23 -4.61
C GLU A 95 -16.51 1.47 -4.41
N ALA A 96 -15.60 2.03 -3.61
CA ALA A 96 -14.41 1.32 -3.17
C ALA A 96 -14.70 0.44 -1.95
N ALA A 97 -13.95 -0.64 -1.82
CA ALA A 97 -13.87 -1.45 -0.60
C ALA A 97 -12.44 -1.94 -0.39
N TRP A 98 -12.20 -2.58 0.75
CA TRP A 98 -10.93 -3.21 1.07
C TRP A 98 -11.12 -4.69 1.36
N GLY A 99 -10.08 -5.48 1.11
CA GLY A 99 -10.05 -6.89 1.44
C GLY A 99 -8.65 -7.37 1.79
N ILE A 100 -8.58 -8.43 2.60
CA ILE A 100 -7.32 -9.14 2.83
C ILE A 100 -6.91 -9.82 1.53
N SER A 101 -5.64 -9.71 1.19
CA SER A 101 -5.07 -10.31 -0.01
C SER A 101 -3.85 -11.17 0.33
N THR A 102 -3.34 -11.93 -0.64
CA THR A 102 -2.17 -12.77 -0.45
C THR A 102 -0.92 -12.13 -1.03
N ARG A 103 0.26 -12.60 -0.58
CA ARG A 103 1.52 -12.20 -1.20
C ARG A 103 1.58 -12.57 -2.67
N ALA A 104 0.98 -13.69 -3.07
CA ALA A 104 0.95 -14.12 -4.47
C ALA A 104 0.17 -13.11 -5.33
N ASP A 105 -1.00 -12.67 -4.85
CA ASP A 105 -1.82 -11.64 -5.52
C ASP A 105 -1.05 -10.32 -5.69
N ALA A 106 -0.36 -9.87 -4.64
CA ALA A 106 0.42 -8.65 -4.69
C ALA A 106 1.60 -8.75 -5.67
N VAL A 107 2.28 -9.90 -5.72
CA VAL A 107 3.39 -10.15 -6.64
C VAL A 107 2.91 -10.23 -8.09
N GLU A 108 1.82 -10.94 -8.35
CA GLU A 108 1.21 -11.01 -9.69
C GLU A 108 0.89 -9.60 -10.19
N TRP A 109 0.25 -8.77 -9.37
CA TRP A 109 -0.11 -7.40 -9.74
C TRP A 109 1.10 -6.47 -9.91
N TYR A 110 2.08 -6.53 -8.99
CA TYR A 110 3.17 -5.56 -8.97
C TYR A 110 4.38 -5.97 -9.82
N VAL A 111 4.81 -7.22 -9.70
CA VAL A 111 6.02 -7.70 -10.36
C VAL A 111 5.68 -8.18 -11.76
N GLU A 112 4.66 -9.03 -11.90
CA GLU A 112 4.35 -9.66 -13.19
C GLU A 112 3.62 -8.71 -14.13
N ALA A 113 2.57 -8.03 -13.65
CA ALA A 113 1.77 -7.15 -14.52
C ALA A 113 2.42 -5.77 -14.76
N GLN A 114 3.09 -5.19 -13.75
CA GLN A 114 3.69 -3.86 -13.87
C GLN A 114 5.19 -3.87 -14.16
N GLY A 115 5.83 -5.04 -14.11
CA GLY A 115 7.26 -5.17 -14.39
C GLY A 115 8.16 -4.57 -13.30
N GLU A 116 7.69 -4.50 -12.06
CA GLU A 116 8.47 -4.05 -10.90
C GLU A 116 9.10 -2.64 -11.11
N PRO A 117 8.28 -1.58 -11.25
CA PRO A 117 8.78 -0.24 -11.58
C PRO A 117 9.78 0.32 -10.56
N ILE A 118 9.64 -0.08 -9.29
CA ILE A 118 10.62 0.09 -8.22
C ILE A 118 11.03 -1.29 -7.71
N PRO A 119 12.33 -1.65 -7.70
CA PRO A 119 12.78 -2.94 -7.19
C PRO A 119 12.32 -3.19 -5.76
N LEU A 120 11.85 -4.41 -5.46
CA LEU A 120 11.44 -4.81 -4.11
C LEU A 120 12.56 -4.64 -3.09
N SER A 121 13.81 -4.86 -3.51
CA SER A 121 14.99 -4.63 -2.67
C SER A 121 15.17 -3.15 -2.27
N LEU A 122 14.77 -2.22 -3.14
CA LEU A 122 14.76 -0.79 -2.83
C LEU A 122 13.56 -0.43 -1.97
N ALA A 123 12.37 -0.96 -2.27
CA ALA A 123 11.18 -0.77 -1.43
C ALA A 123 11.39 -1.24 0.02
N ALA A 124 12.10 -2.36 0.21
CA ALA A 124 12.47 -2.87 1.52
C ALA A 124 13.28 -1.91 2.39
N THR A 125 14.01 -0.96 1.78
CA THR A 125 14.78 0.04 2.54
C THR A 125 13.90 1.03 3.30
N PHE A 126 12.62 1.15 2.94
CA PHE A 126 11.66 2.09 3.54
C PHE A 126 10.89 1.51 4.72
N VAL A 127 10.97 0.20 4.97
CA VAL A 127 10.18 -0.49 6.00
C VAL A 127 10.35 0.17 7.38
N ASP A 128 11.58 0.37 7.83
CA ASP A 128 11.84 0.95 9.16
C ASP A 128 11.31 2.38 9.29
N ALA A 129 11.45 3.20 8.24
CA ALA A 129 10.98 4.58 8.22
C ALA A 129 9.44 4.64 8.25
N VAL A 130 8.76 3.75 7.51
CA VAL A 130 7.30 3.65 7.49
C VAL A 130 6.78 3.19 8.85
N VAL A 131 7.41 2.17 9.45
CA VAL A 131 7.04 1.68 10.79
C VAL A 131 7.24 2.77 11.85
N ALA A 132 8.33 3.54 11.77
CA ALA A 132 8.57 4.66 12.66
C ALA A 132 7.47 5.72 12.52
N LEU A 133 7.15 6.14 11.29
CA LEU A 133 6.09 7.11 10.99
C LEU A 133 4.71 6.62 11.47
N ALA A 134 4.38 5.36 11.24
CA ALA A 134 3.13 4.74 11.68
C ALA A 134 2.99 4.61 13.20
N SER A 135 4.11 4.68 13.94
CA SER A 135 4.14 4.59 15.40
C SER A 135 4.02 5.96 16.08
N GLU A 136 4.15 7.05 15.33
CA GLU A 136 3.93 8.39 15.87
C GLU A 136 2.43 8.58 16.19
N PRO A 137 2.08 9.17 17.34
CA PRO A 137 0.70 9.55 17.60
C PRO A 137 0.26 10.53 16.52
N ALA A 138 -0.90 10.29 15.91
CA ALA A 138 -1.46 11.20 14.89
C ALA A 138 -1.38 12.64 15.41
N ALA A 139 -0.70 13.50 14.66
CA ALA A 139 -0.65 14.92 14.98
C ALA A 139 -2.11 15.43 15.06
N PRO A 140 -2.47 16.24 16.06
CA PRO A 140 -3.80 16.81 16.12
C PRO A 140 -4.06 17.59 14.83
N SER A 141 -5.17 17.30 14.16
CA SER A 141 -5.61 18.09 13.00
C SER A 141 -5.72 19.56 13.41
N PRO A 142 -5.26 20.51 12.57
CA PRO A 142 -5.39 21.94 12.83
C PRO A 142 -6.86 22.41 12.86
#